data_AF-R5Y768-F1
#
_entry.id   AF-R5Y768-F1
#
_cell.length_a   1.000
_cell.length_b   1.000
_cell.length_c   1.000
_cell.angle_alpha   90.00
_cell.angle_beta   90.00
_cell.angle_gamma   90.00
#
_symmetry.space_group_name_H-M   'P 1'
#
loop_
_entity.id
_entity.type
_entity.pdbx_description
1 polymer ?
#
loop_
_entity_poly.entity_id
_entity_poly.type
_entity_poly.pdbx_seq_one_letter_code
_entity_poly.pdbx_strand_id
1 'polypeptide(L)'
;MINRITVSEKRGLFPEYSSLGTIGEKNATTLLFLLPVALQGYSENIVCETAQGSFNYTLSNDTFDLPSEVLTDSTLKLQLVLKDGDKVIWKSIPYTFTLNPTLDNSGENVIEKAKTEQRETDRTELGKALKEATGEDYEADNWENLIENVGALIVLTDENKSALENNKHISFLFERSTQPPSILYGNYAVADDEASDYVDSDGLVVTPYLDTPNALYSAGTRFSSKISNVEINVSGVDNSGFNKSSGNTSSVFWLSGTNVKKMVLVGSQNISNMAFLFCNAPLEELTFLETGEKREDITYRNGWEWTFNGCSNLKYILGTPLDITRSNGSSGFNMFAKCTNLRYVGFKPKTITGTFDMGACSQLTRSNMEAIVNLLNGCRDWVNAGTASCTLTLNSVCKDDLKNQKCHCNKETGEYISHNTYLQSSEEEQKKYGAEVGYIAAFTHQGTVCDSTTQTEVWYKGKGVTLAWS
;
A
#
# COMPACT_ATOMS: atom_id res chain seq x y z
N MET A 1 19.20 -60.40 -23.27
CA MET A 1 18.79 -61.77 -23.72
C MET A 1 18.67 -61.74 -25.24
N ILE A 2 19.07 -62.77 -25.98
CA ILE A 2 18.82 -62.84 -27.43
C ILE A 2 17.74 -63.90 -27.69
N ASN A 3 16.62 -63.50 -28.30
CA ASN A 3 15.56 -64.41 -28.73
C ASN A 3 15.60 -64.57 -30.25
N ARG A 4 15.83 -65.80 -30.72
CA ARG A 4 15.90 -66.09 -32.16
C ARG A 4 14.51 -66.28 -32.71
N ILE A 5 14.20 -65.61 -33.82
CA ILE A 5 12.91 -65.69 -34.51
C ILE A 5 13.14 -66.25 -35.90
N THR A 6 12.74 -67.51 -36.12
CA THR A 6 12.77 -68.11 -37.45
C THR A 6 11.61 -67.57 -38.28
N VAL A 7 11.92 -67.00 -39.45
CA VAL A 7 10.94 -66.48 -40.39
C VAL A 7 10.64 -67.55 -41.44
N SER A 8 9.37 -67.79 -41.72
CA SER A 8 8.94 -68.73 -42.76
C SER A 8 8.43 -67.98 -43.99
N GLU A 9 8.76 -68.48 -45.18
CA GLU A 9 8.20 -67.99 -46.46
C GLU A 9 6.66 -67.95 -46.47
N LYS A 10 6.01 -68.81 -45.66
CA LYS A 10 4.56 -68.86 -45.44
C LYS A 10 4.06 -67.80 -44.43
N ARG A 11 4.80 -66.71 -44.22
CA ARG A 11 4.43 -65.57 -43.37
C ARG A 11 4.40 -65.85 -41.86
N GLY A 12 5.01 -66.93 -41.40
CA GLY A 12 5.10 -67.24 -39.96
C GLY A 12 6.33 -66.64 -39.29
N LEU A 13 6.17 -66.15 -38.05
CA LEU A 13 7.26 -65.88 -37.12
C LEU A 13 7.25 -66.97 -36.03
N PHE A 14 8.38 -67.63 -35.84
CA PHE A 14 8.53 -68.71 -34.86
C PHE A 14 9.66 -68.35 -33.89
N PRO A 15 9.33 -67.69 -32.76
CA PRO A 15 10.32 -67.36 -31.75
C PRO A 15 10.74 -68.59 -30.94
N GLU A 16 12.00 -68.60 -30.50
CA GLU A 16 12.54 -69.59 -29.56
C GLU A 16 11.86 -69.49 -28.19
N TYR A 17 11.55 -68.27 -27.75
CA TYR A 17 10.78 -67.98 -26.54
C TYR A 17 9.55 -67.11 -26.83
N SER A 18 8.37 -67.56 -26.42
CA SER A 18 7.11 -66.78 -26.51
C SER A 18 6.90 -65.80 -25.37
N SER A 19 7.64 -65.98 -24.27
CA SER A 19 7.63 -65.08 -23.10
C SER A 19 8.95 -64.35 -23.03
N LEU A 20 8.90 -63.01 -23.02
CA LEU A 20 10.08 -62.16 -22.95
C LEU A 20 10.18 -61.55 -21.55
N GLY A 21 11.30 -61.76 -20.87
CA GLY A 21 11.57 -61.24 -19.53
C GLY A 21 12.71 -60.22 -19.50
N THR A 22 12.55 -59.17 -18.69
CA THR A 22 13.54 -58.11 -18.43
C THR A 22 14.42 -58.47 -17.21
N ILE A 23 15.46 -59.28 -17.40
CA ILE A 23 16.39 -59.64 -16.29
C ILE A 23 17.63 -58.73 -16.30
N GLY A 24 17.77 -57.92 -15.23
CA GLY A 24 19.02 -57.27 -14.81
C GLY A 24 19.29 -55.88 -15.41
N GLU A 25 20.14 -55.10 -14.72
CA GLU A 25 20.45 -53.65 -14.86
C GLU A 25 20.83 -53.11 -16.26
N LYS A 26 20.70 -53.90 -17.33
CA LYS A 26 20.90 -53.48 -18.72
C LYS A 26 19.75 -53.80 -19.69
N ASN A 27 18.60 -54.32 -19.22
CA ASN A 27 17.27 -54.33 -19.88
C ASN A 27 17.16 -54.36 -21.43
N ALA A 28 18.01 -55.11 -22.13
CA ALA A 28 17.91 -55.28 -23.59
C ALA A 28 17.56 -56.74 -23.94
N THR A 29 16.36 -56.93 -24.49
CA THR A 29 16.02 -58.16 -25.22
C THR A 29 16.20 -57.89 -26.71
N THR A 30 17.22 -58.51 -27.29
CA THR A 30 17.52 -58.45 -28.70
C THR A 30 16.77 -59.56 -29.42
N LEU A 31 15.95 -59.22 -30.40
CA LEU A 31 15.34 -60.15 -31.33
C LEU A 31 16.28 -60.34 -32.52
N LEU A 32 16.60 -61.58 -32.86
CA LEU A 32 17.40 -61.91 -34.04
C LEU A 32 16.49 -62.64 -35.05
N PHE A 33 16.26 -62.02 -36.21
CA PHE A 33 15.42 -62.58 -37.26
C PHE A 33 16.27 -63.46 -38.19
N LEU A 34 15.83 -64.70 -38.41
CA LEU A 34 16.51 -65.64 -39.29
C LEU A 34 15.66 -65.81 -40.55
N LEU A 35 16.02 -65.07 -41.61
CA LEU A 35 15.30 -65.06 -42.87
C LEU A 35 15.77 -66.19 -43.81
N PRO A 36 14.85 -66.88 -44.52
CA PRO A 36 15.20 -67.80 -45.57
C PRO A 36 15.76 -67.03 -46.78
N VAL A 37 16.61 -67.69 -47.58
CA VAL A 37 17.31 -67.06 -48.72
C VAL A 37 16.37 -66.29 -49.65
N ALA A 38 15.15 -66.79 -49.88
CA ALA A 38 14.17 -66.15 -50.76
C ALA A 38 13.64 -64.79 -50.25
N LEU A 39 13.83 -64.48 -48.97
CA LEU A 39 13.36 -63.24 -48.33
C LEU A 39 14.51 -62.30 -47.93
N GLN A 40 15.76 -62.66 -48.23
CA GLN A 40 16.93 -61.82 -47.93
C GLN A 40 17.13 -60.73 -49.00
N GLY A 41 17.85 -59.67 -48.64
CA GLY A 41 18.23 -58.58 -49.56
C GLY A 41 17.24 -57.43 -49.65
N TYR A 42 16.20 -57.41 -48.81
CA TYR A 42 15.22 -56.34 -48.73
C TYR A 42 15.37 -55.53 -47.44
N SER A 43 14.84 -54.31 -47.43
CA SER A 43 14.82 -53.49 -46.22
C SER A 43 13.77 -54.02 -45.23
N GLU A 44 14.15 -54.13 -43.97
CA GLU A 44 13.33 -54.74 -42.95
C GLU A 44 12.75 -53.69 -42.00
N ASN A 45 11.45 -53.76 -41.76
CA ASN A 45 10.79 -52.99 -40.73
C ASN A 45 9.96 -53.91 -39.84
N ILE A 46 9.82 -53.55 -38.58
CA ILE A 46 8.98 -54.23 -37.61
C ILE A 46 7.91 -53.27 -37.14
N VAL A 47 6.71 -53.82 -37.03
CA VAL A 47 5.57 -53.17 -36.42
C VAL A 47 5.34 -53.82 -35.08
N CYS A 48 5.45 -53.02 -34.02
CA CYS A 48 5.17 -53.39 -32.65
C CYS A 48 3.84 -52.76 -32.25
N GLU A 49 2.84 -53.59 -31.98
CA GLU A 49 1.53 -53.15 -31.49
C GLU A 49 1.38 -53.52 -30.01
N THR A 50 1.11 -52.51 -29.19
CA THR A 50 0.82 -52.63 -27.76
C THR A 50 -0.52 -51.94 -27.45
N ALA A 51 -0.96 -51.91 -26.20
CA ALA A 51 -2.19 -51.18 -25.84
C ALA A 51 -2.01 -49.66 -25.99
N GLN A 52 -0.77 -49.17 -25.96
CA GLN A 52 -0.44 -47.75 -26.07
C GLN A 52 -0.39 -47.24 -27.52
N GLY A 53 -0.26 -48.14 -28.51
CA GLY A 53 -0.24 -47.76 -29.91
C GLY A 53 0.53 -48.72 -30.81
N SER A 54 0.74 -48.29 -32.06
CA SER A 54 1.50 -49.02 -33.07
C SER A 54 2.78 -48.26 -33.39
N PHE A 55 3.92 -48.91 -33.21
CA PHE A 55 5.24 -48.35 -33.39
C PHE A 55 5.95 -49.07 -34.54
N ASN A 56 6.61 -48.32 -35.42
CA ASN A 56 7.31 -48.86 -36.59
C ASN A 56 8.81 -48.57 -36.45
N TYR A 57 9.63 -49.61 -36.55
CA TYR A 57 11.08 -49.48 -36.47
C TYR A 57 11.74 -50.14 -37.67
N THR A 58 12.84 -49.55 -38.14
CA THR A 58 13.71 -50.15 -39.16
C THR A 58 14.71 -51.06 -38.47
N LEU A 59 14.90 -52.28 -38.99
CA LEU A 59 15.94 -53.18 -38.47
C LEU A 59 17.24 -52.95 -39.20
N SER A 60 18.33 -53.07 -38.45
CA SER A 60 19.69 -53.08 -38.99
C SER A 60 20.37 -54.40 -38.63
N ASN A 61 20.91 -55.10 -39.63
CA ASN A 61 21.64 -56.36 -39.48
C ASN A 61 20.82 -57.50 -38.83
N ASP A 62 19.54 -57.60 -39.20
CA ASP A 62 18.58 -58.65 -38.79
C ASP A 62 18.35 -58.74 -37.27
N THR A 63 18.85 -57.76 -36.51
CA THR A 63 18.69 -57.67 -35.06
C THR A 63 17.89 -56.45 -34.67
N PHE A 64 17.12 -56.58 -33.59
CA PHE A 64 16.38 -55.47 -33.01
C PHE A 64 16.35 -55.54 -31.48
N ASP A 65 16.79 -54.46 -30.84
CA ASP A 65 16.63 -54.31 -29.40
C ASP A 65 15.26 -53.72 -29.10
N LEU A 66 14.46 -54.43 -28.30
CA LEU A 66 13.14 -53.95 -27.90
C LEU A 66 13.26 -52.66 -27.07
N PRO A 67 12.62 -51.55 -27.49
CA PRO A 67 12.68 -50.29 -26.76
C PRO A 67 11.79 -50.32 -25.51
N SER A 68 12.10 -49.48 -24.54
CA SER A 68 11.40 -49.44 -23.24
C SER A 68 9.90 -49.19 -23.39
N GLU A 69 9.47 -48.35 -24.33
CA GLU A 69 8.06 -48.05 -24.63
C GLU A 69 7.23 -49.26 -25.07
N VAL A 70 7.87 -50.28 -25.66
CA VAL A 70 7.21 -51.55 -26.02
C VAL A 70 7.14 -52.50 -24.84
N LEU A 71 8.10 -52.41 -23.91
CA LEU A 71 8.27 -53.33 -22.78
C LEU A 71 7.41 -52.98 -21.55
N THR A 72 6.64 -51.89 -21.59
CA THR A 72 5.75 -51.47 -20.49
C THR A 72 4.40 -52.16 -20.47
N ASP A 73 4.02 -52.85 -21.55
CA ASP A 73 2.75 -53.56 -21.66
C ASP A 73 2.87 -55.04 -21.27
N SER A 74 1.75 -55.72 -21.04
CA SER A 74 1.74 -57.16 -20.72
C SER A 74 1.79 -58.06 -21.95
N THR A 75 1.55 -57.50 -23.14
CA THR A 75 1.56 -58.22 -24.42
C THR A 75 2.13 -57.34 -25.53
N LEU A 76 2.85 -57.96 -26.46
CA LEU A 76 3.35 -57.33 -27.68
C LEU A 76 2.90 -58.14 -28.89
N LYS A 77 2.21 -57.51 -29.84
CA LYS A 77 2.00 -58.06 -31.19
C LYS A 77 3.07 -57.54 -32.13
N LEU A 78 3.88 -58.43 -32.68
CA LEU A 78 5.00 -58.09 -33.55
C LEU A 78 4.79 -58.62 -34.97
N GLN A 79 4.97 -57.76 -35.97
CA GLN A 79 4.94 -58.12 -37.39
C GLN A 79 6.21 -57.67 -38.09
N LEU A 80 6.85 -58.56 -38.85
CA LEU A 80 7.97 -58.23 -39.74
C LEU A 80 7.44 -57.85 -41.12
N VAL A 81 7.95 -56.76 -41.68
CA VAL A 81 7.57 -56.17 -42.97
C VAL A 81 8.83 -55.96 -43.80
N LEU A 82 8.87 -56.60 -44.98
CA LEU A 82 9.97 -56.42 -45.93
C LEU A 82 9.54 -55.45 -47.04
N LYS A 83 10.43 -54.52 -47.37
CA LYS A 83 10.20 -53.51 -48.40
C LYS A 83 11.35 -53.43 -49.39
N ASP A 84 10.99 -53.16 -50.65
CA ASP A 84 11.90 -52.75 -51.71
C ASP A 84 11.62 -51.26 -52.01
N GLY A 85 12.46 -50.37 -51.49
CA GLY A 85 12.15 -48.95 -51.36
C GLY A 85 10.89 -48.71 -50.51
N ASP A 86 9.94 -47.93 -51.02
CA ASP A 86 8.67 -47.66 -50.33
C ASP A 86 7.61 -48.76 -50.50
N LYS A 87 7.88 -49.75 -51.36
CA LYS A 87 6.90 -50.81 -51.67
C LYS A 87 7.03 -51.98 -50.69
N VAL A 88 5.94 -52.29 -49.99
CA VAL A 88 5.85 -53.52 -49.20
C VAL A 88 5.73 -54.72 -50.12
N ILE A 89 6.69 -55.64 -50.02
CA ILE A 89 6.73 -56.87 -50.83
C ILE A 89 6.28 -58.08 -50.02
N TRP A 90 6.41 -58.04 -48.69
CA TRP A 90 6.07 -59.15 -47.82
C TRP A 90 5.77 -58.67 -46.39
N LYS A 91 4.83 -59.33 -45.71
CA LYS A 91 4.51 -59.12 -44.29
C LYS A 91 4.26 -60.46 -43.61
N SER A 92 4.75 -60.61 -42.39
CA SER A 92 4.42 -61.76 -41.55
C SER A 92 2.99 -61.66 -41.01
N ILE A 93 2.43 -62.77 -40.55
CA ILE A 93 1.31 -62.76 -39.61
C ILE A 93 1.85 -62.22 -38.27
N PRO A 94 1.13 -61.30 -37.60
CA PRO A 94 1.57 -60.80 -36.29
C PRO A 94 1.68 -61.94 -35.27
N TYR A 95 2.78 -61.98 -34.54
CA TYR A 95 2.99 -62.92 -33.43
C TYR A 95 2.80 -62.20 -32.10
N THR A 96 2.07 -62.81 -31.16
CA THR A 96 1.84 -62.23 -29.83
C THR A 96 2.82 -62.82 -28.82
N PHE A 97 3.68 -61.96 -28.26
CA PHE A 97 4.55 -62.28 -27.14
C PHE A 97 3.86 -61.92 -25.82
N THR A 98 4.09 -62.72 -24.78
CA THR A 98 3.80 -62.35 -23.40
C THR A 98 5.00 -61.60 -22.83
N LEU A 99 4.76 -60.39 -22.31
CA LEU A 99 5.80 -59.58 -21.69
C LEU A 99 5.66 -59.68 -20.17
N ASN A 100 6.78 -59.86 -19.48
CA ASN A 100 6.83 -59.78 -18.01
C ASN A 100 7.44 -58.42 -17.63
N PRO A 101 6.64 -57.35 -17.45
CA PRO A 101 7.16 -56.03 -17.11
C PRO A 101 7.85 -56.08 -15.75
N THR A 102 8.99 -55.41 -15.62
CA THR A 102 9.64 -55.21 -14.33
C THR A 102 8.74 -54.30 -13.49
N LEU A 103 7.99 -54.86 -12.53
CA LEU A 103 7.62 -54.11 -11.34
C LEU A 103 8.95 -53.80 -10.64
N ASP A 104 9.27 -52.54 -10.40
CA ASP A 104 10.20 -52.28 -9.31
C ASP A 104 9.63 -52.92 -8.03
N ASN A 105 10.48 -53.23 -7.06
CA ASN A 105 10.07 -54.04 -5.90
C ASN A 105 9.01 -53.36 -4.98
N SER A 106 8.40 -52.24 -5.38
CA SER A 106 7.37 -51.51 -4.62
C SER A 106 5.93 -51.77 -5.10
N GLY A 107 5.72 -52.26 -6.33
CA GLY A 107 4.38 -52.44 -6.88
C GLY A 107 3.68 -51.14 -7.34
N GLU A 108 4.36 -49.99 -7.34
CA GLU A 108 3.83 -48.72 -7.84
C GLU A 108 4.05 -48.53 -9.36
N ASN A 109 3.05 -47.98 -10.05
CA ASN A 109 3.17 -47.60 -11.45
C ASN A 109 4.03 -46.33 -11.57
N VAL A 110 5.23 -46.47 -12.16
CA VAL A 110 6.23 -45.39 -12.30
C VAL A 110 5.67 -44.15 -13.01
N ILE A 111 4.73 -44.32 -13.95
CA ILE A 111 4.10 -43.20 -14.66
C ILE A 111 3.15 -42.44 -13.74
N GLU A 112 2.36 -43.14 -12.93
CA GLU A 112 1.43 -42.51 -11.98
C GLU A 112 2.17 -41.82 -10.83
N LYS A 113 3.29 -42.40 -10.38
CA LYS A 113 4.19 -41.75 -9.44
C LYS A 113 4.78 -40.46 -10.01
N ALA A 114 5.34 -40.51 -11.22
CA ALA A 114 5.89 -39.33 -11.88
C ALA A 114 4.84 -38.23 -12.10
N LYS A 115 3.60 -38.58 -12.47
CA LYS A 115 2.48 -37.63 -12.56
C LYS A 115 2.11 -37.03 -11.21
N THR A 116 2.13 -37.82 -10.14
CA THR A 116 1.79 -37.37 -8.79
C THR A 116 2.87 -36.44 -8.24
N GLU A 117 4.15 -36.78 -8.44
CA GLU A 117 5.30 -35.95 -8.07
C GLU A 117 5.33 -34.64 -8.87
N GLN A 118 5.05 -34.69 -10.17
CA GLN A 118 4.92 -33.48 -11.00
C GLN A 118 3.76 -32.61 -10.51
N ARG A 119 2.60 -33.20 -10.24
CA ARG A 119 1.43 -32.48 -9.74
C ARG A 119 1.69 -31.82 -8.38
N GLU A 120 2.49 -32.42 -7.50
CA GLU A 120 2.87 -31.80 -6.23
C GLU A 120 3.92 -30.70 -6.41
N THR A 121 4.83 -30.88 -7.37
CA THR A 121 5.80 -29.84 -7.76
C THR A 121 5.08 -28.61 -8.31
N ASP A 122 4.16 -28.79 -9.26
CA ASP A 122 3.36 -27.74 -9.87
C ASP A 122 2.48 -27.02 -8.83
N ARG A 123 1.93 -27.76 -7.85
CA ARG A 123 1.16 -27.21 -6.74
C ARG A 123 2.02 -26.27 -5.89
N THR A 124 3.22 -26.73 -5.54
CA THR A 124 4.18 -25.98 -4.73
C THR A 124 4.66 -24.73 -5.46
N GLU A 125 4.95 -24.84 -6.76
CA GLU A 125 5.36 -23.72 -7.61
C GLU A 125 4.24 -22.67 -7.73
N LEU A 126 2.99 -23.10 -7.93
CA LEU A 126 1.84 -22.21 -7.94
C LEU A 126 1.62 -21.51 -6.58
N GLY A 127 1.72 -22.24 -5.47
CA GLY A 127 1.63 -21.66 -4.12
C GLY A 127 2.70 -20.61 -3.85
N LYS A 128 3.93 -20.84 -4.33
CA LYS A 128 5.02 -19.86 -4.26
C LYS A 128 4.75 -18.64 -5.15
N ALA A 129 4.28 -18.84 -6.38
CA ALA A 129 3.93 -17.74 -7.28
C ALA A 129 2.80 -16.87 -6.72
N LEU A 130 1.78 -17.47 -6.09
CA LEU A 130 0.70 -16.75 -5.40
C LEU A 130 1.21 -15.96 -4.20
N LYS A 131 2.14 -16.52 -3.43
CA LYS A 131 2.80 -15.82 -2.33
C LYS A 131 3.60 -14.61 -2.82
N GLU A 132 4.34 -14.77 -3.91
CA GLU A 132 5.04 -13.65 -4.55
C GLU A 132 4.07 -12.58 -5.07
N ALA A 133 2.90 -12.98 -5.59
CA ALA A 133 1.92 -12.06 -6.17
C ALA A 133 1.05 -11.32 -5.12
N THR A 134 0.75 -11.94 -3.99
CA THR A 134 -0.23 -11.43 -3.00
C THR A 134 0.36 -11.13 -1.62
N GLY A 135 1.51 -11.71 -1.29
CA GLY A 135 2.15 -11.57 0.04
C GLY A 135 1.64 -12.51 1.12
N GLU A 136 0.63 -13.35 0.83
CA GLU A 136 0.10 -14.37 1.74
C GLU A 136 0.73 -15.75 1.49
N ASP A 137 0.75 -16.64 2.49
CA ASP A 137 1.45 -17.93 2.37
C ASP A 137 0.54 -19.07 1.93
N TYR A 138 0.73 -19.56 0.70
CA TYR A 138 -0.06 -20.64 0.09
C TYR A 138 0.76 -21.91 -0.19
N GLU A 139 2.02 -21.97 0.25
CA GLU A 139 2.92 -23.07 -0.09
C GLU A 139 2.42 -24.44 0.42
N ALA A 140 1.58 -24.45 1.46
CA ALA A 140 0.95 -25.65 2.04
C ALA A 140 -0.48 -25.91 1.53
N ASP A 141 -1.03 -25.06 0.67
CA ASP A 141 -2.43 -25.16 0.25
C ASP A 141 -2.66 -26.27 -0.78
N ASN A 142 -3.84 -26.88 -0.72
CA ASN A 142 -4.25 -27.88 -1.71
C ASN A 142 -4.64 -27.22 -3.05
N TRP A 143 -4.80 -28.05 -4.09
CA TRP A 143 -5.14 -27.57 -5.44
C TRP A 143 -6.46 -26.79 -5.52
N GLU A 144 -7.48 -27.16 -4.73
CA GLU A 144 -8.79 -26.51 -4.76
C GLU A 144 -8.68 -25.08 -4.22
N ASN A 145 -7.99 -24.91 -3.09
CA ASN A 145 -7.70 -23.61 -2.49
C ASN A 145 -6.84 -22.75 -3.43
N LEU A 146 -5.80 -23.32 -4.04
CA LEU A 146 -4.94 -22.58 -4.97
C LEU A 146 -5.72 -22.08 -6.20
N ILE A 147 -6.60 -22.93 -6.77
CA ILE A 147 -7.42 -22.55 -7.93
C ILE A 147 -8.44 -21.47 -7.55
N GLU A 148 -9.06 -21.57 -6.38
CA GLU A 148 -9.98 -20.55 -5.87
C GLU A 148 -9.28 -19.20 -5.71
N ASN A 149 -8.08 -19.20 -5.11
CA ASN A 149 -7.28 -17.98 -4.94
C ASN A 149 -6.81 -17.39 -6.27
N VAL A 150 -6.37 -18.21 -7.23
CA VAL A 150 -6.05 -17.75 -8.60
C VAL A 150 -7.28 -17.17 -9.28
N GLY A 151 -8.46 -17.79 -9.12
CA GLY A 151 -9.72 -17.29 -9.67
C GLY A 151 -10.19 -15.97 -9.07
N ALA A 152 -9.78 -15.67 -7.83
CA ALA A 152 -10.05 -14.40 -7.15
C ALA A 152 -9.07 -13.28 -7.56
N LEU A 153 -7.94 -13.61 -8.19
CA LEU A 153 -7.00 -12.59 -8.67
C LEU A 153 -7.62 -11.78 -9.80
N ILE A 154 -7.54 -10.45 -9.66
CA ILE A 154 -7.97 -9.52 -10.71
C ILE A 154 -6.99 -9.62 -11.88
N VAL A 155 -7.46 -10.13 -13.02
CA VAL A 155 -6.70 -10.11 -14.27
C VAL A 155 -6.69 -8.67 -14.79
N LEU A 156 -5.52 -8.02 -14.76
CA LEU A 156 -5.34 -6.70 -15.36
C LEU A 156 -5.47 -6.81 -16.88
N THR A 157 -6.54 -6.23 -17.43
CA THR A 157 -6.70 -6.04 -18.87
C THR A 157 -5.61 -5.11 -19.41
N ASP A 158 -5.36 -5.14 -20.71
CA ASP A 158 -4.40 -4.21 -21.32
C ASP A 158 -4.85 -2.74 -21.19
N GLU A 159 -6.16 -2.49 -21.13
CA GLU A 159 -6.73 -1.19 -20.77
C GLU A 159 -6.32 -0.79 -19.34
N ASN A 160 -6.43 -1.69 -18.35
CA ASN A 160 -6.00 -1.42 -16.98
C ASN A 160 -4.50 -1.15 -16.89
N LYS A 161 -3.68 -1.89 -17.66
CA LYS A 161 -2.22 -1.65 -17.72
C LYS A 161 -1.91 -0.29 -18.34
N SER A 162 -2.55 0.06 -19.45
CA SER A 162 -2.35 1.35 -20.11
C SER A 162 -2.82 2.51 -19.24
N ALA A 163 -3.95 2.38 -18.54
CA ALA A 163 -4.42 3.36 -17.56
C ALA A 163 -3.42 3.53 -16.40
N LEU A 164 -2.86 2.43 -15.88
CA LEU A 164 -1.85 2.47 -14.84
C LEU A 164 -0.55 3.15 -15.32
N GLU A 165 -0.10 2.86 -16.53
CA GLU A 165 1.07 3.52 -17.15
C GLU A 165 0.83 5.02 -17.37
N ASN A 166 -0.35 5.39 -17.88
CA ASN A 166 -0.75 6.78 -18.04
C ASN A 166 -0.81 7.51 -16.69
N ASN A 167 -1.37 6.88 -15.66
CA ASN A 167 -1.38 7.43 -14.30
C ASN A 167 0.04 7.60 -13.75
N LYS A 168 0.93 6.62 -13.94
CA LYS A 168 2.35 6.75 -13.57
C LYS A 168 3.02 7.91 -14.30
N HIS A 169 2.73 8.09 -15.60
CA HIS A 169 3.26 9.19 -16.39
C HIS A 169 2.73 10.55 -15.91
N ILE A 170 1.43 10.66 -15.64
CA ILE A 170 0.81 11.88 -15.10
C ILE A 170 1.39 12.22 -13.71
N SER A 171 1.51 11.24 -12.82
CA SER A 171 2.15 11.43 -11.51
C SER A 171 3.59 11.90 -11.65
N PHE A 172 4.36 11.30 -12.55
CA PHE A 172 5.73 11.72 -12.87
C PHE A 172 5.80 13.18 -13.37
N LEU A 173 4.82 13.61 -14.16
CA LEU A 173 4.72 15.00 -14.62
C LEU A 173 4.37 15.96 -13.49
N PHE A 174 3.44 15.61 -12.60
CA PHE A 174 3.12 16.43 -11.42
C PHE A 174 4.30 16.56 -10.45
N GLU A 175 5.01 15.46 -10.22
CA GLU A 175 6.19 15.42 -9.35
C GLU A 175 7.22 16.47 -9.78
N ARG A 176 7.44 16.61 -11.09
CA ARG A 176 8.42 17.53 -11.70
C ARG A 176 7.85 18.91 -12.04
N SER A 177 6.55 19.12 -11.90
CA SER A 177 5.94 20.38 -12.26
C SER A 177 6.37 21.48 -11.31
N THR A 178 6.86 22.59 -11.85
CA THR A 178 7.18 23.81 -11.09
C THR A 178 5.99 24.77 -11.04
N GLN A 179 4.92 24.48 -11.78
CA GLN A 179 3.69 25.25 -11.79
C GLN A 179 2.56 24.45 -11.15
N PRO A 180 1.58 25.12 -10.50
CA PRO A 180 0.37 24.45 -10.04
C PRO A 180 -0.30 23.70 -11.21
N PRO A 181 -0.84 22.50 -10.98
CA PRO A 181 -1.64 21.79 -11.97
C PRO A 181 -2.88 22.57 -12.39
N SER A 182 -3.19 22.59 -13.68
CA SER A 182 -4.34 23.32 -14.22
C SER A 182 -5.66 22.85 -13.63
N ILE A 183 -5.79 21.57 -13.30
CA ILE A 183 -6.97 21.01 -12.62
C ILE A 183 -7.37 21.80 -11.36
N LEU A 184 -6.42 22.47 -10.70
CA LEU A 184 -6.67 23.26 -9.50
C LEU A 184 -7.26 24.66 -9.76
N TYR A 185 -7.05 25.25 -10.94
CA TYR A 185 -7.46 26.64 -11.24
C TYR A 185 -8.27 26.81 -12.53
N GLY A 186 -8.38 25.77 -13.34
CA GLY A 186 -9.18 25.80 -14.56
C GLY A 186 -10.67 25.59 -14.31
N ASN A 187 -11.47 25.91 -15.33
CA ASN A 187 -12.92 25.73 -15.33
C ASN A 187 -13.35 24.31 -15.73
N TYR A 188 -12.64 23.28 -15.27
CA TYR A 188 -12.94 21.89 -15.57
C TYR A 188 -14.37 21.52 -15.17
N ALA A 189 -15.07 20.79 -16.03
CA ALA A 189 -16.34 20.15 -15.71
C ALA A 189 -16.04 18.64 -15.68
N VAL A 190 -16.46 17.97 -14.61
CA VAL A 190 -16.46 16.49 -14.57
C VAL A 190 -17.57 16.05 -15.52
N ALA A 191 -17.28 15.11 -16.42
CA ALA A 191 -18.29 14.57 -17.34
C ALA A 191 -19.35 13.80 -16.53
N ASP A 192 -20.62 13.93 -16.90
CA ASP A 192 -21.79 13.45 -16.12
C ASP A 192 -21.82 11.93 -15.89
N ASP A 193 -21.02 11.15 -16.61
CA ASP A 193 -20.99 9.69 -16.61
C ASP A 193 -20.04 9.04 -15.60
N GLU A 194 -19.14 9.80 -14.95
CA GLU A 194 -18.16 9.29 -13.97
C GLU A 194 -18.18 10.04 -12.62
N ALA A 195 -19.19 10.89 -12.38
CA ALA A 195 -19.09 12.00 -11.45
C ALA A 195 -19.34 11.71 -9.95
N SER A 196 -19.96 10.59 -9.55
CA SER A 196 -20.38 10.43 -8.14
C SER A 196 -19.23 10.36 -7.14
N ASP A 197 -18.09 9.79 -7.55
CA ASP A 197 -16.97 9.51 -6.64
C ASP A 197 -16.02 10.71 -6.49
N TYR A 198 -16.11 11.66 -7.42
CA TYR A 198 -15.24 12.83 -7.52
C TYR A 198 -15.97 14.15 -7.30
N VAL A 199 -17.21 14.10 -6.85
CA VAL A 199 -18.06 15.26 -6.61
C VAL A 199 -18.69 15.15 -5.22
N ASP A 200 -18.62 16.23 -4.45
CA ASP A 200 -19.22 16.27 -3.12
C ASP A 200 -20.73 16.54 -3.16
N SER A 201 -21.36 16.62 -1.97
CA SER A 201 -22.79 16.86 -1.82
C SER A 201 -23.28 18.17 -2.42
N ASP A 202 -22.41 19.13 -2.68
CA ASP A 202 -22.74 20.44 -3.26
C ASP A 202 -22.46 20.51 -4.76
N GLY A 203 -22.09 19.39 -5.39
CA GLY A 203 -21.75 19.36 -6.81
C GLY A 203 -20.35 19.90 -7.10
N LEU A 204 -19.48 20.01 -6.10
CA LEU A 204 -18.11 20.50 -6.24
C LEU A 204 -17.10 19.35 -6.34
N VAL A 205 -16.04 19.58 -7.09
CA VAL A 205 -14.99 18.60 -7.38
C VAL A 205 -14.15 18.30 -6.14
N VAL A 206 -13.96 17.00 -5.90
CA VAL A 206 -13.00 16.41 -4.98
C VAL A 206 -11.79 15.96 -5.82
N THR A 207 -10.65 16.63 -5.65
CA THR A 207 -9.46 16.25 -6.42
C THR A 207 -8.80 15.00 -5.83
N PRO A 208 -8.18 14.13 -6.65
CA PRO A 208 -7.28 13.11 -6.13
C PRO A 208 -6.06 13.74 -5.45
N TYR A 209 -5.26 12.94 -4.74
CA TYR A 209 -3.94 13.34 -4.25
C TYR A 209 -3.06 13.81 -5.41
N LEU A 210 -2.56 15.05 -5.33
CA LEU A 210 -1.66 15.62 -6.33
C LEU A 210 -0.24 15.74 -5.74
N ASP A 211 0.65 14.86 -6.20
CA ASP A 211 2.05 14.89 -5.79
C ASP A 211 2.81 16.01 -6.52
N THR A 212 2.77 17.22 -5.97
CA THR A 212 3.31 18.44 -6.62
C THR A 212 4.46 19.09 -5.85
N PRO A 213 5.45 18.33 -5.35
CA PRO A 213 6.45 18.84 -4.40
C PRO A 213 7.18 20.09 -4.91
N ASN A 214 7.37 20.23 -6.22
CA ASN A 214 8.09 21.35 -6.83
C ASN A 214 7.18 22.51 -7.27
N ALA A 215 5.86 22.38 -7.17
CA ALA A 215 4.92 23.37 -7.68
C ALA A 215 4.93 24.65 -6.84
N LEU A 216 5.07 25.79 -7.52
CA LEU A 216 5.13 27.11 -6.89
C LEU A 216 3.75 27.76 -6.85
N TYR A 217 3.12 27.75 -5.68
CA TYR A 217 1.86 28.44 -5.44
C TYR A 217 2.15 29.89 -5.07
N SER A 218 1.54 30.84 -5.80
CA SER A 218 1.70 32.27 -5.56
C SER A 218 0.45 32.86 -4.92
N ALA A 219 0.56 34.06 -4.33
CA ALA A 219 -0.59 34.79 -3.79
C ALA A 219 -1.71 35.06 -4.81
N GLY A 220 -1.39 35.01 -6.11
CA GLY A 220 -2.36 35.13 -7.20
C GLY A 220 -2.92 33.80 -7.70
N THR A 221 -2.39 32.66 -7.27
CA THR A 221 -2.88 31.34 -7.66
C THR A 221 -4.22 31.08 -6.98
N ARG A 222 -5.32 31.38 -7.68
CA ARG A 222 -6.68 31.16 -7.18
C ARG A 222 -7.15 29.77 -7.56
N PHE A 223 -7.56 28.99 -6.57
CA PHE A 223 -8.28 27.75 -6.84
C PHE A 223 -9.58 28.04 -7.57
N SER A 224 -9.96 27.09 -8.43
CA SER A 224 -11.25 27.11 -9.10
C SER A 224 -12.37 27.10 -8.07
N SER A 225 -13.42 27.90 -8.30
CA SER A 225 -14.64 27.88 -7.48
C SER A 225 -15.38 26.54 -7.58
N LYS A 226 -14.96 25.64 -8.45
CA LYS A 226 -15.55 24.31 -8.59
C LYS A 226 -14.94 23.28 -7.65
N ILE A 227 -13.88 23.59 -6.91
CA ILE A 227 -13.18 22.63 -6.04
C ILE A 227 -13.64 22.82 -4.60
N SER A 228 -13.99 21.71 -3.95
CA SER A 228 -14.29 21.69 -2.52
C SER A 228 -13.20 20.99 -1.70
N ASN A 229 -12.60 19.93 -2.23
CA ASN A 229 -11.61 19.15 -1.51
C ASN A 229 -10.32 19.09 -2.32
N VAL A 230 -9.20 19.37 -1.68
CA VAL A 230 -7.89 19.35 -2.32
C VAL A 230 -6.84 18.69 -1.46
N GLU A 231 -6.01 17.89 -2.08
CA GLU A 231 -4.86 17.28 -1.43
C GLU A 231 -3.62 17.47 -2.29
N ILE A 232 -2.62 18.15 -1.72
CA ILE A 232 -1.40 18.54 -2.44
C ILE A 232 -0.14 18.34 -1.60
N ASN A 233 0.94 18.05 -2.30
CA ASN A 233 2.29 18.04 -1.75
C ASN A 233 3.08 19.29 -2.17
N VAL A 234 3.73 19.94 -1.21
CA VAL A 234 4.60 21.13 -1.39
C VAL A 234 5.98 20.95 -0.74
N SER A 235 6.38 19.70 -0.49
CA SER A 235 7.62 19.37 0.22
C SER A 235 8.91 19.72 -0.54
N GLY A 236 8.89 19.86 -1.86
CA GLY A 236 10.05 20.27 -2.66
C GLY A 236 10.24 21.79 -2.75
N VAL A 237 9.32 22.58 -2.21
CA VAL A 237 9.36 24.03 -2.35
C VAL A 237 10.48 24.64 -1.50
N ASP A 238 11.31 25.49 -2.12
CA ASP A 238 12.41 26.17 -1.45
C ASP A 238 11.94 27.32 -0.52
N ASN A 239 12.86 27.82 0.32
CA ASN A 239 12.66 28.90 1.29
C ASN A 239 11.99 30.17 0.72
N SER A 240 12.05 30.39 -0.61
CA SER A 240 11.54 31.56 -1.31
C SER A 240 10.39 31.28 -2.29
N GLY A 241 10.03 30.01 -2.49
CA GLY A 241 9.22 29.56 -3.61
C GLY A 241 7.72 29.51 -3.31
N PHE A 242 7.32 29.06 -2.11
CA PHE A 242 5.91 29.01 -1.75
C PHE A 242 5.49 30.40 -1.34
N ASN A 243 4.48 30.93 -2.01
CA ASN A 243 3.79 32.12 -1.60
C ASN A 243 4.64 33.41 -1.60
N LYS A 244 5.38 33.63 -2.70
CA LYS A 244 6.18 34.84 -2.91
C LYS A 244 5.30 36.09 -3.06
N SER A 245 5.12 36.86 -1.97
CA SER A 245 4.53 38.21 -2.06
C SER A 245 5.57 39.17 -2.64
N SER A 246 5.26 39.85 -3.75
CA SER A 246 6.18 40.77 -4.43
C SER A 246 6.34 42.15 -3.75
N GLY A 247 5.87 42.32 -2.51
CA GLY A 247 5.90 43.60 -1.80
C GLY A 247 6.01 43.45 -0.28
N ASN A 248 6.25 44.58 0.40
CA ASN A 248 6.41 44.68 1.86
C ASN A 248 5.12 44.42 2.67
N THR A 249 3.98 44.20 2.02
CA THR A 249 2.72 43.80 2.65
C THR A 249 2.51 42.30 2.47
N SER A 250 2.97 41.54 3.46
CA SER A 250 3.15 40.07 3.49
C SER A 250 1.86 39.24 3.57
N SER A 251 0.68 39.85 3.40
CA SER A 251 -0.62 39.19 3.61
C SER A 251 -1.05 38.44 2.36
N VAL A 252 -1.23 37.14 2.49
CA VAL A 252 -1.63 36.26 1.38
C VAL A 252 -2.85 35.48 1.81
N PHE A 253 -3.93 35.59 1.05
CA PHE A 253 -5.23 34.98 1.33
C PHE A 253 -5.52 33.85 0.35
N TRP A 254 -4.71 32.78 0.40
CA TRP A 254 -4.61 31.80 -0.70
C TRP A 254 -5.93 31.09 -1.02
N LEU A 255 -6.71 30.74 0.02
CA LEU A 255 -8.01 30.09 -0.13
C LEU A 255 -9.21 31.03 0.07
N SER A 256 -8.98 32.32 0.27
CA SER A 256 -10.07 33.28 0.47
C SER A 256 -10.89 33.47 -0.80
N GLY A 257 -12.22 33.40 -0.69
CA GLY A 257 -13.14 33.51 -1.82
C GLY A 257 -13.17 32.29 -2.74
N THR A 258 -12.56 31.18 -2.34
CA THR A 258 -12.70 29.87 -2.99
C THR A 258 -13.91 29.12 -2.42
N ASN A 259 -14.13 27.87 -2.84
CA ASN A 259 -15.09 26.94 -2.23
C ASN A 259 -14.41 25.75 -1.52
N VAL A 260 -13.10 25.83 -1.27
CA VAL A 260 -12.32 24.72 -0.68
C VAL A 260 -12.69 24.55 0.80
N LYS A 261 -13.45 23.50 1.10
CA LYS A 261 -13.90 23.10 2.43
C LYS A 261 -12.90 22.17 3.11
N LYS A 262 -12.24 21.28 2.36
CA LYS A 262 -11.26 20.34 2.93
C LYS A 262 -9.93 20.46 2.23
N MET A 263 -8.85 20.47 3.01
CA MET A 263 -7.50 20.48 2.48
C MET A 263 -6.60 19.50 3.21
N VAL A 264 -5.81 18.73 2.47
CA VAL A 264 -4.62 18.04 2.98
C VAL A 264 -3.39 18.70 2.36
N LEU A 265 -2.49 19.19 3.22
CA LEU A 265 -1.26 19.87 2.83
C LEU A 265 -0.06 19.10 3.34
N VAL A 266 0.60 18.39 2.41
CA VAL A 266 1.84 17.66 2.68
C VAL A 266 3.03 18.60 2.49
N GLY A 267 4.00 18.59 3.40
CA GLY A 267 5.21 19.41 3.31
C GLY A 267 5.07 20.83 3.88
N SER A 268 4.08 21.08 4.74
CA SER A 268 3.83 22.42 5.31
C SER A 268 4.99 23.01 6.11
N GLN A 269 5.91 22.17 6.61
CA GLN A 269 7.15 22.62 7.24
C GLN A 269 8.08 23.38 6.29
N ASN A 270 7.86 23.30 4.98
CA ASN A 270 8.66 24.01 3.99
C ASN A 270 8.09 25.38 3.61
N ILE A 271 6.96 25.77 4.20
CA ILE A 271 6.34 27.09 3.97
C ILE A 271 6.97 28.12 4.91
N SER A 272 7.72 29.06 4.34
CA SER A 272 8.47 30.09 5.10
C SER A 272 7.59 31.22 5.67
N ASN A 273 6.39 31.41 5.12
CA ASN A 273 5.44 32.42 5.58
C ASN A 273 4.02 31.82 5.68
N MET A 274 3.60 31.50 6.90
CA MET A 274 2.26 31.00 7.19
C MET A 274 1.25 32.12 7.45
N ALA A 275 1.71 33.37 7.61
CA ALA A 275 0.83 34.45 7.99
C ALA A 275 -0.24 34.71 6.93
N PHE A 276 -1.48 34.92 7.40
CA PHE A 276 -2.68 35.14 6.58
C PHE A 276 -3.08 34.01 5.62
N LEU A 277 -2.29 32.93 5.48
CA LEU A 277 -2.40 31.97 4.37
C LEU A 277 -3.82 31.47 4.11
N PHE A 278 -4.57 31.20 5.18
CA PHE A 278 -5.95 30.71 5.12
C PHE A 278 -6.97 31.73 5.63
N CYS A 279 -6.60 32.99 5.80
CA CYS A 279 -7.47 34.01 6.37
C CYS A 279 -8.74 34.19 5.52
N ASN A 280 -9.90 34.17 6.18
CA ASN A 280 -11.24 34.15 5.58
C ASN A 280 -11.46 33.01 4.57
N ALA A 281 -10.77 31.88 4.71
CA ALA A 281 -11.02 30.71 3.89
C ALA A 281 -12.31 30.00 4.34
N PRO A 282 -13.06 29.38 3.42
CA PRO A 282 -14.27 28.62 3.74
C PRO A 282 -13.97 27.23 4.32
N LEU A 283 -12.72 26.96 4.70
CA LEU A 283 -12.26 25.68 5.22
C LEU A 283 -13.10 25.20 6.40
N GLU A 284 -13.46 23.93 6.36
CA GLU A 284 -14.04 23.15 7.45
C GLU A 284 -13.00 22.22 8.10
N GLU A 285 -12.11 21.66 7.29
CA GLU A 285 -11.10 20.67 7.72
C GLU A 285 -9.78 20.93 7.00
N LEU A 286 -8.69 20.95 7.77
CA LEU A 286 -7.33 21.09 7.25
C LEU A 286 -6.44 20.04 7.90
N THR A 287 -5.72 19.27 7.10
CA THR A 287 -4.76 18.28 7.58
C THR A 287 -3.36 18.71 7.14
N PHE A 288 -2.46 18.91 8.10
CA PHE A 288 -1.05 19.12 7.80
C PHE A 288 -0.29 17.80 7.91
N LEU A 289 0.54 17.47 6.93
CA LEU A 289 1.38 16.27 6.96
C LEU A 289 2.83 16.66 6.68
N GLU A 290 3.68 16.62 7.69
CA GLU A 290 5.09 16.95 7.53
C GLU A 290 5.91 15.72 7.14
N THR A 291 6.72 15.86 6.09
CA THR A 291 7.52 14.78 5.49
C THR A 291 8.91 14.60 6.11
N GLY A 292 9.27 15.39 7.12
CA GLY A 292 10.58 15.36 7.74
C GLY A 292 10.78 16.47 8.77
N GLU A 293 12.00 16.59 9.28
CA GLU A 293 12.35 17.61 10.27
C GLU A 293 12.33 19.03 9.68
N LYS A 294 12.31 20.03 10.57
CA LYS A 294 12.42 21.45 10.21
C LYS A 294 13.70 21.67 9.41
N ARG A 295 13.56 22.13 8.17
CA ARG A 295 14.68 22.50 7.31
C ARG A 295 15.43 23.73 7.87
N GLU A 296 16.73 23.60 8.08
CA GLU A 296 17.60 24.68 8.59
C GLU A 296 17.84 25.78 7.56
N ASP A 297 17.70 25.48 6.27
CA ASP A 297 17.87 26.43 5.17
C ASP A 297 16.66 27.34 4.94
N ILE A 298 15.58 27.17 5.72
CA ILE A 298 14.36 27.96 5.65
C ILE A 298 14.36 29.08 6.71
N THR A 299 14.20 30.32 6.24
CA THR A 299 14.08 31.52 7.07
C THR A 299 12.61 31.89 7.20
N TYR A 300 12.02 31.53 8.33
CA TYR A 300 10.63 31.86 8.62
C TYR A 300 10.48 33.36 8.90
N ARG A 301 9.63 34.06 8.14
CA ARG A 301 9.59 35.55 8.17
C ARG A 301 8.40 36.10 8.95
N ASN A 302 7.24 35.49 8.81
CA ASN A 302 6.07 35.77 9.65
C ASN A 302 5.47 34.41 10.00
N GLY A 303 5.27 34.16 11.29
CA GLY A 303 4.81 32.87 11.80
C GLY A 303 3.35 32.58 11.49
N TRP A 304 2.60 32.26 12.53
CA TRP A 304 1.19 31.88 12.46
C TRP A 304 0.21 33.06 12.57
N GLU A 305 0.71 34.29 12.41
CA GLU A 305 -0.10 35.50 12.58
C GLU A 305 -1.26 35.53 11.58
N TRP A 306 -2.47 35.74 12.08
CA TRP A 306 -3.71 35.82 11.28
C TRP A 306 -3.97 34.62 10.34
N THR A 307 -3.23 33.51 10.47
CA THR A 307 -3.25 32.41 9.48
C THR A 307 -4.66 31.87 9.23
N PHE A 308 -5.46 31.72 10.28
CA PHE A 308 -6.83 31.20 10.21
C PHE A 308 -7.88 32.27 10.53
N ASN A 309 -7.50 33.55 10.60
CA ASN A 309 -8.42 34.59 11.04
C ASN A 309 -9.66 34.63 10.12
N GLY A 310 -10.86 34.67 10.69
CA GLY A 310 -12.08 34.71 9.91
C GLY A 310 -12.51 33.38 9.29
N CYS A 311 -11.80 32.27 9.54
CA CYS A 311 -12.24 30.94 9.14
C CYS A 311 -13.39 30.45 10.03
N SER A 312 -14.57 31.05 9.89
CA SER A 312 -15.72 30.76 10.74
C SER A 312 -16.23 29.32 10.61
N ASN A 313 -15.96 28.65 9.48
CA ASN A 313 -16.39 27.28 9.22
C ASN A 313 -15.39 26.23 9.70
N LEU A 314 -14.17 26.63 10.07
CA LEU A 314 -13.09 25.71 10.39
C LEU A 314 -13.41 24.94 11.67
N LYS A 315 -13.50 23.62 11.56
CA LYS A 315 -13.81 22.69 12.64
C LYS A 315 -12.57 21.95 13.12
N TYR A 316 -11.72 21.50 12.19
CA TYR A 316 -10.62 20.59 12.51
C TYR A 316 -9.32 21.01 11.83
N ILE A 317 -8.25 21.09 12.61
CA ILE A 317 -6.86 21.08 12.12
C ILE A 317 -6.21 19.78 12.59
N LEU A 318 -5.94 18.88 11.66
CA LEU A 318 -5.52 17.50 11.88
C LEU A 318 -4.08 17.26 11.39
N GLY A 319 -3.56 16.06 11.67
CA GLY A 319 -2.25 15.61 11.25
C GLY A 319 -1.13 16.09 12.17
N THR A 320 -0.03 16.58 11.60
CA THR A 320 1.14 17.04 12.36
C THR A 320 0.78 18.25 13.24
N PRO A 321 1.04 18.20 14.56
CA PRO A 321 0.75 19.31 15.47
C PRO A 321 1.49 20.60 15.10
N LEU A 322 0.83 21.74 15.25
CA LEU A 322 1.36 23.05 14.88
C LEU A 322 2.58 23.42 15.75
N ASP A 323 3.72 23.67 15.11
CA ASP A 323 4.93 24.17 15.76
C ASP A 323 4.95 25.70 15.78
N ILE A 324 4.56 26.29 16.90
CA ILE A 324 4.49 27.75 17.04
C ILE A 324 5.87 28.41 17.08
N THR A 325 6.96 27.67 17.38
CA THR A 325 8.33 28.24 17.37
C THR A 325 8.80 28.71 16.00
N ARG A 326 8.11 28.28 14.92
CA ARG A 326 8.38 28.76 13.56
C ARG A 326 8.14 30.27 13.38
N SER A 327 7.52 30.93 14.35
CA SER A 327 7.17 32.34 14.26
C SER A 327 8.28 33.34 14.62
N ASN A 328 9.52 32.88 14.85
CA ASN A 328 10.61 33.72 15.37
C ASN A 328 10.20 34.58 16.57
N GLY A 329 9.28 34.08 17.41
CA GLY A 329 8.83 34.73 18.65
C GLY A 329 7.49 35.47 18.57
N SER A 330 6.81 35.52 17.42
CA SER A 330 5.44 36.05 17.34
C SER A 330 4.41 35.00 17.78
N SER A 331 3.56 35.33 18.75
CA SER A 331 2.68 34.38 19.45
C SER A 331 1.43 33.94 18.68
N GLY A 332 1.49 33.83 17.33
CA GLY A 332 0.30 33.51 16.53
C GLY A 332 -0.78 34.58 16.69
N PHE A 333 -0.39 35.86 16.72
CA PHE A 333 -1.30 36.98 16.94
C PHE A 333 -2.54 36.89 16.04
N ASN A 334 -3.73 36.94 16.64
CA ASN A 334 -5.03 36.84 15.98
C ASN A 334 -5.20 35.64 15.03
N MET A 335 -4.42 34.57 15.22
CA MET A 335 -4.42 33.36 14.40
C MET A 335 -5.83 32.76 14.27
N PHE A 336 -6.56 32.68 15.38
CA PHE A 336 -7.89 32.06 15.45
C PHE A 336 -9.03 33.05 15.72
N ALA A 337 -8.81 34.35 15.53
CA ALA A 337 -9.89 35.31 15.74
C ALA A 337 -11.04 35.00 14.76
N LYS A 338 -12.28 34.95 15.28
CA LYS A 338 -13.50 34.58 14.55
C LYS A 338 -13.59 33.11 14.08
N CYS A 339 -12.72 32.20 14.56
CA CYS A 339 -12.85 30.76 14.31
C CYS A 339 -13.86 30.09 15.26
N THR A 340 -15.12 30.51 15.20
CA THR A 340 -16.13 30.14 16.21
C THR A 340 -16.43 28.65 16.26
N ASN A 341 -16.26 27.94 15.15
CA ASN A 341 -16.57 26.52 15.00
C ASN A 341 -15.40 25.57 15.25
N LEU A 342 -14.21 26.08 15.63
CA LEU A 342 -13.04 25.25 15.84
C LEU A 342 -13.26 24.28 17.02
N ARG A 343 -13.09 22.99 16.75
CA ARG A 343 -13.30 21.88 17.68
C ARG A 343 -12.00 21.16 18.02
N TYR A 344 -11.04 21.12 17.10
CA TYR A 344 -9.76 20.47 17.35
C TYR A 344 -8.63 21.16 16.60
N VAL A 345 -7.52 21.33 17.29
CA VAL A 345 -6.22 21.69 16.73
C VAL A 345 -5.14 21.09 17.62
N GLY A 346 -4.18 20.41 17.01
CA GLY A 346 -2.99 19.91 17.70
C GLY A 346 -1.90 20.97 17.74
N PHE A 347 -1.25 21.14 18.88
CA PHE A 347 -0.05 21.97 19.01
C PHE A 347 1.12 21.11 19.45
N LYS A 348 2.30 21.37 18.89
CA LYS A 348 3.52 20.72 19.34
C LYS A 348 3.80 21.17 20.78
N PRO A 349 4.05 20.24 21.72
CA PRO A 349 4.31 20.59 23.11
C PRO A 349 5.44 21.61 23.25
N LYS A 350 5.34 22.52 24.23
CA LYS A 350 6.39 23.50 24.58
C LYS A 350 6.72 24.52 23.48
N THR A 351 5.80 24.79 22.53
CA THR A 351 6.05 25.72 21.41
C THR A 351 5.33 27.07 21.50
N ILE A 352 4.29 27.20 22.33
CA ILE A 352 3.50 28.42 22.47
C ILE A 352 4.17 29.35 23.50
N THR A 353 4.39 30.62 23.11
CA THR A 353 4.96 31.67 23.96
C THR A 353 4.17 32.98 23.81
N GLY A 354 4.34 33.93 24.75
CA GLY A 354 3.66 35.23 24.68
C GLY A 354 2.15 35.12 24.87
N THR A 355 1.36 35.94 24.17
CA THR A 355 -0.11 35.91 24.27
C THR A 355 -0.72 35.12 23.11
N PHE A 356 -1.45 34.06 23.43
CA PHE A 356 -2.14 33.21 22.48
C PHE A 356 -3.65 33.25 22.77
N ASP A 357 -4.44 33.73 21.82
CA ASP A 357 -5.88 33.95 22.00
C ASP A 357 -6.71 32.94 21.20
N MET A 358 -7.49 32.13 21.92
CA MET A 358 -8.49 31.20 21.40
C MET A 358 -9.89 31.50 21.94
N GLY A 359 -10.10 32.70 22.49
CA GLY A 359 -11.35 33.12 23.09
C GLY A 359 -12.58 33.03 22.17
N ALA A 360 -12.35 33.32 20.88
CA ALA A 360 -13.39 33.21 19.85
C ALA A 360 -13.80 31.76 19.53
N CYS A 361 -12.99 30.76 19.89
CA CYS A 361 -13.20 29.35 19.53
C CYS A 361 -14.23 28.66 20.45
N SER A 362 -15.48 29.12 20.39
CA SER A 362 -16.57 28.68 21.27
C SER A 362 -16.91 27.19 21.24
N GLN A 363 -16.48 26.45 20.21
CA GLN A 363 -16.72 25.01 20.06
C GLN A 363 -15.59 24.14 20.62
N LEU A 364 -14.55 24.72 21.22
CA LEU A 364 -13.58 23.99 22.05
C LEU A 364 -14.20 23.62 23.40
N THR A 365 -15.12 22.66 23.41
CA THR A 365 -15.87 22.28 24.62
C THR A 365 -15.35 20.99 25.24
N ARG A 366 -16.00 20.50 26.30
CA ARG A 366 -15.74 19.19 26.92
C ARG A 366 -15.75 18.01 25.94
N SER A 367 -16.52 18.03 24.86
CA SER A 367 -16.44 16.96 23.85
C SER A 367 -15.08 16.90 23.15
N ASN A 368 -14.25 17.93 23.35
CA ASN A 368 -12.97 18.16 22.69
C ASN A 368 -11.84 18.32 23.71
N MET A 369 -11.98 17.70 24.89
CA MET A 369 -11.00 17.83 25.99
C MET A 369 -9.57 17.56 25.57
N GLU A 370 -9.34 16.58 24.69
CA GLU A 370 -7.99 16.28 24.19
C GLU A 370 -7.36 17.46 23.44
N ALA A 371 -8.14 18.23 22.68
CA ALA A 371 -7.66 19.45 22.04
C ALA A 371 -7.23 20.50 23.08
N ILE A 372 -8.01 20.65 24.15
CA ILE A 372 -7.71 21.58 25.25
C ILE A 372 -6.45 21.13 26.00
N VAL A 373 -6.31 19.82 26.27
CA VAL A 373 -5.09 19.25 26.88
C VAL A 373 -3.87 19.47 25.99
N ASN A 374 -3.97 19.21 24.69
CA ASN A 374 -2.89 19.42 23.72
C ASN A 374 -2.44 20.88 23.64
N LEU A 375 -3.39 21.81 23.61
CA LEU A 375 -3.10 23.25 23.67
C LEU A 375 -2.34 23.64 24.95
N LEU A 376 -2.73 23.08 26.09
CA LEU A 376 -2.07 23.34 27.37
C LEU A 376 -0.66 22.72 27.42
N ASN A 377 -0.45 21.54 26.84
CA ASN A 377 0.88 20.97 26.63
C ASN A 377 1.74 21.85 25.71
N GLY A 378 1.13 22.52 24.73
CA GLY A 378 1.79 23.53 23.88
C GLY A 378 2.35 24.72 24.66
N CYS A 379 1.72 25.11 25.77
CA CYS A 379 2.10 26.28 26.58
C CYS A 379 3.11 25.98 27.70
N ARG A 380 3.23 24.73 28.15
CA ARG A 380 3.87 24.37 29.43
C ARG A 380 5.32 23.90 29.23
N ASP A 381 6.27 24.47 29.99
CA ASP A 381 7.72 24.18 29.98
C ASP A 381 8.53 24.68 28.76
N TRP A 382 8.56 26.00 28.54
CA TRP A 382 9.72 26.58 27.85
C TRP A 382 10.96 26.41 28.74
N VAL A 383 12.06 25.88 28.16
CA VAL A 383 13.34 25.54 28.82
C VAL A 383 13.99 26.74 29.55
N ASN A 384 13.45 27.95 29.35
CA ASN A 384 13.91 29.21 29.92
C ASN A 384 12.78 29.98 30.65
N ALA A 385 11.98 29.29 31.48
CA ALA A 385 10.87 29.85 32.27
C ALA A 385 11.25 31.01 33.24
N GLY A 386 12.52 31.44 33.26
CA GLY A 386 12.97 32.65 33.93
C GLY A 386 12.75 33.95 33.15
N THR A 387 12.47 33.92 31.84
CA THR A 387 12.42 35.14 30.99
C THR A 387 11.16 35.30 30.12
N ALA A 388 10.35 34.27 29.91
CA ALA A 388 9.13 34.38 29.10
C ALA A 388 7.92 33.74 29.79
N SER A 389 6.79 34.46 29.80
CA SER A 389 5.49 33.94 30.26
C SER A 389 4.59 33.67 29.05
N CYS A 390 3.71 32.69 29.18
CA CYS A 390 2.65 32.42 28.22
C CYS A 390 1.30 32.87 28.82
N THR A 391 0.49 33.57 28.04
CA THR A 391 -0.91 33.88 28.35
C THR A 391 -1.80 33.23 27.32
N LEU A 392 -2.58 32.25 27.74
CA LEU A 392 -3.56 31.57 26.91
C LEU A 392 -4.95 32.07 27.26
N THR A 393 -5.65 32.69 26.31
CA THR A 393 -7.05 33.06 26.46
C THR A 393 -7.93 31.99 25.85
N LEU A 394 -8.87 31.46 26.62
CA LEU A 394 -9.87 30.47 26.19
C LEU A 394 -11.28 31.07 26.28
N ASN A 395 -12.22 30.45 25.58
CA ASN A 395 -13.62 30.79 25.76
C ASN A 395 -14.09 30.47 27.18
N SER A 396 -14.91 31.34 27.78
CA SER A 396 -15.46 31.13 29.13
C SER A 396 -16.18 29.78 29.33
N VAL A 397 -16.78 29.19 28.30
CA VAL A 397 -17.38 27.84 28.36
C VAL A 397 -16.36 26.76 28.72
N CYS A 398 -15.11 26.86 28.24
CA CYS A 398 -14.04 25.91 28.54
C CYS A 398 -13.70 25.87 30.04
N LYS A 399 -13.97 26.95 30.77
CA LYS A 399 -13.64 27.09 32.19
C LYS A 399 -14.35 26.06 33.05
N ASP A 400 -15.66 25.97 32.91
CA ASP A 400 -16.48 25.06 33.72
C ASP A 400 -16.26 23.61 33.30
N ASP A 401 -15.98 23.40 32.02
CA ASP A 401 -15.57 22.09 31.50
C ASP A 401 -14.26 21.64 32.15
N LEU A 402 -13.22 22.49 32.19
CA LEU A 402 -11.91 22.14 32.77
C LEU A 402 -11.94 21.88 34.29
N LYS A 403 -12.83 22.55 35.06
CA LYS A 403 -12.92 22.37 36.53
C LYS A 403 -13.15 20.91 36.93
N ASN A 404 -13.93 20.19 36.14
CA ASN A 404 -14.40 18.85 36.47
C ASN A 404 -13.59 17.73 35.81
N GLN A 405 -12.45 18.07 35.21
CA GLN A 405 -11.69 17.15 34.37
C GLN A 405 -10.51 16.59 35.12
N LYS A 406 -10.15 15.37 34.77
CA LYS A 406 -9.06 14.62 35.36
C LYS A 406 -8.00 14.37 34.30
N CYS A 407 -6.74 14.45 34.70
CA CYS A 407 -5.61 14.20 33.82
C CYS A 407 -4.48 13.48 34.55
N HIS A 408 -3.57 12.94 33.75
CA HIS A 408 -2.38 12.27 34.21
C HIS A 408 -1.14 12.90 33.58
N CYS A 409 -0.14 13.20 34.40
CA CYS A 409 1.14 13.73 33.95
C CYS A 409 2.10 12.58 33.65
N ASN A 410 2.70 12.59 32.47
CA ASN A 410 3.82 11.72 32.14
C ASN A 410 5.01 12.07 33.05
N LYS A 411 5.60 11.08 33.70
CA LYS A 411 6.72 11.24 34.65
C LYS A 411 8.02 11.63 33.96
N GLU A 412 8.19 11.26 32.70
CA GLU A 412 9.40 11.50 31.90
C GLU A 412 9.30 12.82 31.12
N THR A 413 8.19 13.02 30.40
CA THR A 413 8.05 14.17 29.48
C THR A 413 7.44 15.41 30.14
N GLY A 414 6.70 15.21 31.24
CA GLY A 414 5.91 16.26 31.91
C GLY A 414 4.59 16.61 31.19
N GLU A 415 4.26 15.91 30.11
CA GLU A 415 3.05 16.13 29.31
C GLU A 415 1.83 15.51 29.97
N TYR A 416 0.67 16.14 29.78
CA TYR A 416 -0.59 15.68 30.34
C TYR A 416 -1.41 14.97 29.27
N ILE A 417 -2.09 13.92 29.67
CA ILE A 417 -3.15 13.30 28.87
C ILE A 417 -4.47 13.33 29.64
N SER A 418 -5.57 13.28 28.92
CA SER A 418 -6.89 13.15 29.55
C SER A 418 -7.02 11.81 30.26
N HIS A 419 -7.82 11.73 31.33
CA HIS A 419 -8.08 10.46 32.02
C HIS A 419 -8.65 9.39 31.08
N ASN A 420 -9.50 9.77 30.13
CA ASN A 420 -10.05 8.82 29.15
C ASN A 420 -8.95 8.26 28.23
N THR A 421 -8.03 9.12 27.77
CA THR A 421 -6.87 8.70 26.96
C THR A 421 -5.98 7.75 27.77
N TYR A 422 -5.75 8.04 29.05
CA TYR A 422 -4.98 7.18 29.96
C TYR A 422 -5.59 5.79 30.08
N LEU A 423 -6.93 5.69 30.25
CA LEU A 423 -7.63 4.41 30.33
C LEU A 423 -7.57 3.58 29.03
N GLN A 424 -7.39 4.26 27.88
CA GLN A 424 -7.23 3.61 26.58
C GLN A 424 -5.78 3.22 26.28
N SER A 425 -4.80 3.76 27.02
CA SER A 425 -3.39 3.40 26.88
C SER A 425 -3.11 1.98 27.39
N SER A 426 -2.07 1.35 26.85
CA SER A 426 -1.61 0.04 27.31
C SER A 426 -1.14 0.09 28.78
N GLU A 427 -1.14 -1.05 29.48
CA GLU A 427 -0.66 -1.11 30.86
C GLU A 427 0.79 -0.61 31.01
N GLU A 428 1.65 -0.90 30.03
CA GLU A 428 3.04 -0.41 30.02
C GLU A 428 3.13 1.11 29.85
N GLU A 429 2.26 1.70 29.02
CA GLU A 429 2.19 3.16 28.90
C GLU A 429 1.64 3.80 30.18
N GLN A 430 0.61 3.22 30.79
CA GLN A 430 0.01 3.75 32.01
C GLN A 430 1.02 3.88 33.16
N LYS A 431 2.02 2.99 33.25
CA LYS A 431 3.11 3.06 34.25
C LYS A 431 3.94 4.35 34.14
N LYS A 432 4.05 4.92 32.94
CA LYS A 432 4.78 6.17 32.68
C LYS A 432 4.08 7.39 33.26
N TYR A 433 2.81 7.28 33.65
CA TYR A 433 2.04 8.41 34.16
C TYR A 433 1.93 8.41 35.70
N GLY A 434 1.85 9.61 36.25
CA GLY A 434 1.61 9.88 37.66
C GLY A 434 0.15 9.68 38.08
N ALA A 435 -0.11 10.01 39.34
CA ALA A 435 -1.45 9.94 39.91
C ALA A 435 -2.43 10.87 39.16
N GLU A 436 -3.70 10.49 39.20
CA GLU A 436 -4.79 11.30 38.71
C GLU A 436 -4.85 12.64 39.46
N VAL A 437 -4.98 13.74 38.73
CA VAL A 437 -5.16 15.08 39.29
C VAL A 437 -6.32 15.80 38.62
N GLY A 438 -7.02 16.67 39.38
CA GLY A 438 -7.98 17.60 38.80
C GLY A 438 -7.28 18.63 37.94
N TYR A 439 -7.80 18.88 36.73
CA TYR A 439 -7.10 19.66 35.71
C TYR A 439 -6.82 21.10 36.16
N ILE A 440 -7.83 21.78 36.71
CA ILE A 440 -7.68 23.14 37.25
C ILE A 440 -6.94 23.15 38.60
N ALA A 441 -6.96 22.06 39.37
CA ALA A 441 -6.20 21.97 40.61
C ALA A 441 -4.67 22.03 40.39
N ALA A 442 -4.22 21.81 39.15
CA ALA A 442 -2.84 22.04 38.73
C ALA A 442 -2.48 23.53 38.51
N PHE A 443 -3.44 24.45 38.61
CA PHE A 443 -3.29 25.91 38.47
C PHE A 443 -3.78 26.62 39.74
N THR A 444 -3.01 27.56 40.29
CA THR A 444 -3.46 28.33 41.46
C THR A 444 -4.42 29.47 41.05
N HIS A 445 -5.53 29.66 41.76
CA HIS A 445 -6.46 30.76 41.54
C HIS A 445 -5.93 32.05 42.20
N GLN A 446 -5.83 33.17 41.48
CA GLN A 446 -5.36 34.45 42.05
C GLN A 446 -6.32 35.65 41.87
N GLY A 447 -7.46 35.50 41.16
CA GLY A 447 -8.51 36.52 41.07
C GLY A 447 -8.66 37.18 39.69
N THR A 448 -9.58 38.14 39.57
CA THR A 448 -9.91 38.84 38.32
C THR A 448 -8.91 39.95 38.00
N VAL A 449 -8.36 40.00 36.78
CA VAL A 449 -7.54 41.12 36.30
C VAL A 449 -8.35 41.91 35.28
N CYS A 450 -8.84 43.07 35.67
CA CYS A 450 -9.59 43.95 34.78
C CYS A 450 -8.62 44.82 33.96
N ASP A 451 -8.68 44.73 32.64
CA ASP A 451 -8.25 45.82 31.76
C ASP A 451 -9.46 46.72 31.45
N SER A 452 -9.21 47.97 31.04
CA SER A 452 -10.24 49.01 30.86
C SER A 452 -11.34 48.70 29.82
N THR A 453 -11.27 47.57 29.13
CA THR A 453 -12.15 47.18 28.02
C THR A 453 -12.68 45.75 28.09
N THR A 454 -12.03 44.84 28.82
CA THR A 454 -12.48 43.44 28.98
C THR A 454 -12.29 42.93 30.41
N GLN A 455 -13.34 42.33 30.99
CA GLN A 455 -13.26 41.59 32.26
C GLN A 455 -12.66 40.20 31.98
N THR A 456 -11.34 40.07 32.08
CA THR A 456 -10.66 38.80 31.92
C THR A 456 -10.35 38.20 33.29
N GLU A 457 -10.94 37.05 33.62
CA GLU A 457 -10.58 36.34 34.84
C GLU A 457 -9.29 35.54 34.61
N VAL A 458 -8.29 35.69 35.50
CA VAL A 458 -6.94 35.15 35.28
C VAL A 458 -6.58 34.11 36.34
N TRP A 459 -6.13 32.94 35.91
CA TRP A 459 -5.69 31.83 36.76
C TRP A 459 -4.18 31.63 36.57
N TYR A 460 -3.39 31.74 37.65
CA TYR A 460 -1.93 31.63 37.65
C TYR A 460 -1.46 30.58 38.65
N LYS A 461 -0.87 29.49 38.17
CA LYS A 461 0.52 29.07 38.47
C LYS A 461 0.70 27.55 38.32
N GLY A 462 1.30 27.19 37.18
CA GLY A 462 2.29 26.13 37.04
C GLY A 462 3.35 26.61 36.05
N LYS A 463 4.60 26.81 36.48
CA LYS A 463 5.79 27.10 35.65
C LYS A 463 5.60 28.09 34.45
N GLY A 464 5.04 29.28 34.68
CA GLY A 464 5.07 30.37 33.68
C GLY A 464 3.89 30.48 32.70
N VAL A 465 2.80 29.73 32.90
CA VAL A 465 1.56 29.83 32.11
C VAL A 465 0.46 30.57 32.87
N THR A 466 -0.22 31.47 32.15
CA THR A 466 -1.38 32.27 32.56
C THR A 466 -2.59 31.78 31.78
N LEU A 467 -3.67 31.40 32.45
CA LEU A 467 -4.94 31.09 31.78
C LEU A 467 -5.91 32.25 31.97
N ALA A 468 -6.45 32.73 30.86
CA ALA A 468 -7.41 33.82 30.76
C ALA A 468 -8.70 33.32 30.11
N TRP A 469 -9.81 34.00 30.37
CA TRP A 469 -11.13 33.68 29.78
C TRP A 469 -11.72 34.91 29.09
N SER A 470 -12.32 34.71 27.91
CA SER A 470 -13.06 35.73 27.14
C SER A 470 -14.53 35.41 26.95
#